data_AF-A0A6L4YM94-F1
#
_entry.id   AF-A0A6L4YM94-F1
#
_cell.length_a   1.000
_cell.length_b   1.000
_cell.length_c   1.000
_cell.angle_alpha   90.00
_cell.angle_beta   90.00
_cell.angle_gamma   90.00
#
_symmetry.space_group_name_H-M   'P 1'
#
loop_
_entity.id
_entity.type
_entity.pdbx_description
1 polymer ?
#
loop_
_entity_poly.entity_id
_entity_poly.type
_entity_poly.pdbx_seq_one_letter_code
_entity_poly.pdbx_strand_id
1 'polypeptide(L)'
;MAIFFYEEFLTDLRTEGDSKFARRVLSKILDSTCKFPSSTTDHRYHGIDDAWIRYVSMGGAAIRVIYIQKGADIFLYRAGPHSVEDHLSPPLLGATLIPIIPFSAGSSVTSSASSPASRAAVLDGQLLQNYQPTYIRMALLSRRFIKHDAITLISPYLSEELFSIFSPFGKVLHDLKEEGTKLTLITRPPQSLEGLAFFSMLEKDGISILFHSRVHAKLYLFEETADNVRPAKRVALIGSANLTVMGLAIGADSNEVKMPNEELAYELPEHQFEHALDFACYLSLAATDIPKERVRLIRRK
;
A
#
# COMPACT_ATOMS: atom_id res chain seq x y z
N MET A 1 18.54 6.89 -19.64
CA MET A 1 17.12 6.85 -20.00
C MET A 1 16.31 6.75 -18.73
N ALA A 2 15.88 7.89 -18.23
CA ALA A 2 14.87 7.99 -17.19
C ALA A 2 13.49 7.94 -17.84
N ILE A 3 12.51 7.45 -17.08
CA ILE A 3 11.11 7.42 -17.49
C ILE A 3 10.35 8.29 -16.49
N PHE A 4 9.51 9.17 -16.99
CA PHE A 4 8.71 10.08 -16.18
C PHE A 4 7.23 9.86 -16.49
N PHE A 5 6.38 10.03 -15.49
CA PHE A 5 4.94 10.03 -15.68
C PHE A 5 4.39 11.44 -15.54
N TYR A 6 3.57 11.84 -16.51
CA TYR A 6 2.65 12.96 -16.35
C TYR A 6 1.46 12.55 -15.48
N GLU A 7 0.84 13.53 -14.82
CA GLU A 7 -0.32 13.31 -13.96
C GLU A 7 -1.52 12.80 -14.75
N GLU A 8 -1.69 13.28 -15.99
CA GLU A 8 -2.73 12.84 -16.92
C GLU A 8 -2.60 11.36 -17.25
N PHE A 9 -1.38 10.86 -17.45
CA PHE A 9 -1.13 9.44 -17.67
C PHE A 9 -1.57 8.60 -16.46
N LEU A 10 -1.22 9.04 -15.25
CA LEU A 10 -1.59 8.35 -14.02
C LEU A 10 -3.10 8.41 -13.76
N THR A 11 -3.73 9.52 -14.16
CA THR A 11 -5.18 9.68 -14.09
C THR A 11 -5.85 8.69 -15.03
N ASP A 12 -5.42 8.62 -16.29
CA ASP A 12 -5.94 7.64 -17.26
C ASP A 12 -5.82 6.19 -16.73
N LEU A 13 -4.67 5.83 -16.14
CA LEU A 13 -4.49 4.49 -15.56
C LEU A 13 -5.46 4.16 -14.41
N ARG A 14 -5.94 5.18 -13.69
CA ARG A 14 -6.84 5.03 -12.53
C ARG A 14 -8.31 5.08 -12.93
N THR A 15 -8.67 5.93 -13.89
CA THR A 15 -10.05 6.23 -14.25
C THR A 15 -10.62 5.28 -15.30
N GLU A 16 -9.77 4.56 -16.03
CA GLU A 16 -10.23 3.54 -16.98
C GLU A 16 -10.87 2.39 -16.20
N GLY A 17 -12.20 2.27 -16.22
CA GLY A 17 -13.00 1.35 -15.38
C GLY A 17 -12.73 -0.15 -15.53
N ASP A 18 -11.67 -0.56 -16.25
CA ASP A 18 -11.16 -1.93 -16.31
C ASP A 18 -10.02 -2.13 -15.29
N SER A 19 -10.29 -2.94 -14.26
CA SER A 19 -9.32 -3.33 -13.21
C SER A 19 -7.98 -3.89 -13.71
N LYS A 20 -7.91 -4.38 -14.96
CA LYS A 20 -6.68 -4.92 -15.57
C LYS A 20 -5.97 -3.94 -16.49
N PHE A 21 -6.56 -2.75 -16.72
CA PHE A 21 -6.06 -1.77 -17.66
C PHE A 21 -4.62 -1.33 -17.34
N ALA A 22 -4.38 -0.85 -16.12
CA ALA A 22 -3.07 -0.38 -15.70
C ALA A 22 -1.98 -1.45 -15.86
N ARG A 23 -2.27 -2.69 -15.44
CA ARG A 23 -1.33 -3.82 -15.61
C ARG A 23 -1.02 -4.07 -17.08
N ARG A 24 -2.05 -4.14 -17.94
CA ARG A 24 -1.89 -4.39 -19.38
C ARG A 24 -1.08 -3.28 -20.04
N VAL A 25 -1.38 -2.02 -19.74
CA VAL A 25 -0.61 -0.86 -20.23
C VAL A 25 0.84 -0.97 -19.80
N LEU A 26 1.11 -1.03 -18.49
CA LEU A 26 2.47 -1.04 -17.94
C LEU A 26 3.30 -2.22 -18.44
N SER A 27 2.72 -3.44 -18.50
CA SER A 27 3.41 -4.64 -19.00
C SER A 27 3.78 -4.57 -20.49
N LYS A 28 3.11 -3.70 -21.25
CA LYS A 28 3.32 -3.56 -22.68
C LYS A 28 4.32 -2.45 -23.02
N ILE A 29 4.45 -1.47 -22.13
CA ILE A 29 5.36 -0.34 -22.30
C ILE A 29 6.67 -0.48 -21.53
N LEU A 30 6.67 -1.25 -20.43
CA LEU A 30 7.85 -1.54 -19.62
C LEU A 30 8.23 -3.02 -19.73
N ASP A 31 9.52 -3.30 -19.80
CA ASP A 31 10.04 -4.66 -19.65
C ASP A 31 10.14 -5.09 -18.17
N SER A 32 10.58 -6.33 -17.93
CA SER A 32 10.76 -6.87 -16.57
C SER A 32 11.81 -6.13 -15.73
N THR A 33 12.63 -5.28 -16.35
CA THR A 33 13.63 -4.44 -15.69
C THR A 33 13.17 -2.99 -15.51
N CYS A 34 11.89 -2.72 -15.76
CA CYS A 34 11.28 -1.39 -15.75
C CYS A 34 11.90 -0.41 -16.77
N LYS A 35 12.52 -0.92 -17.84
CA LYS A 35 12.99 -0.09 -18.94
C LYS A 35 11.91 0.03 -20.01
N PHE A 36 12.00 1.09 -20.81
CA PHE A 36 11.13 1.33 -21.96
C PHE A 36 11.78 0.79 -23.23
N PRO A 37 11.53 -0.46 -23.64
CA PRO A 37 12.15 -1.02 -24.84
C PRO A 37 11.69 -0.25 -26.08
N SER A 38 12.53 -0.18 -27.11
CA SER A 38 12.10 0.29 -28.44
C SER A 38 11.09 -0.67 -29.05
N SER A 39 10.05 -0.16 -29.72
CA SER A 39 9.05 -0.98 -30.40
C SER A 39 8.94 -0.57 -31.87
N THR A 40 8.84 -1.56 -32.76
CA THR A 40 8.65 -1.33 -34.21
C THR A 40 7.24 -0.84 -34.54
N THR A 41 6.31 -0.90 -33.58
CA THR A 41 4.94 -0.42 -33.73
C THR A 41 4.75 1.02 -33.27
N ASP A 42 5.83 1.67 -32.83
CA ASP A 42 5.78 3.07 -32.43
C ASP A 42 5.72 3.97 -33.65
N HIS A 43 4.84 4.97 -33.61
CA HIS A 43 4.65 5.93 -34.69
C HIS A 43 4.51 7.33 -34.11
N ARG A 44 4.85 8.35 -34.90
CA ARG A 44 4.77 9.75 -34.47
C ARG A 44 3.31 10.14 -34.22
N TYR A 45 3.07 10.83 -33.11
CA TYR A 45 1.80 11.47 -32.82
C TYR A 45 1.76 12.85 -33.50
N HIS A 46 0.67 13.17 -34.18
CA HIS A 46 0.51 14.45 -34.85
C HIS A 46 -0.20 15.45 -33.91
N GLY A 47 0.43 16.60 -33.66
CA GLY A 47 -0.13 17.69 -32.85
C GLY A 47 0.65 18.02 -31.57
N ILE A 48 1.60 17.17 -31.16
CA ILE A 48 2.53 17.44 -30.06
C ILE A 48 3.94 17.13 -30.55
N ASP A 49 4.87 18.08 -30.34
CA ASP A 49 6.26 17.90 -30.74
C ASP A 49 6.92 16.76 -29.98
N ASP A 50 7.68 15.95 -30.72
CA ASP A 50 8.41 14.77 -30.22
C ASP A 50 7.55 13.73 -29.50
N ALA A 51 6.24 13.76 -29.75
CA ALA A 51 5.30 12.77 -29.26
C ALA A 51 5.22 11.55 -30.19
N TRP A 52 5.03 10.40 -29.57
CA TRP A 52 4.96 9.09 -30.18
C TRP A 52 3.80 8.30 -29.56
N ILE A 53 3.30 7.33 -30.31
CA ILE A 53 2.19 6.47 -29.95
C ILE A 53 2.69 5.02 -29.94
N ARG A 54 2.43 4.30 -28.85
CA ARG A 54 2.64 2.86 -28.73
C ARG A 54 1.30 2.13 -28.60
N TYR A 55 1.08 1.14 -29.45
CA TYR A 55 -0.12 0.29 -29.37
C TYR A 55 -0.03 -0.72 -28.22
N VAL A 56 -1.03 -0.70 -27.34
CA VAL A 56 -1.20 -1.67 -26.26
C VAL A 56 -2.11 -2.82 -26.68
N SER A 57 -3.17 -2.53 -27.44
CA SER A 57 -4.03 -3.51 -28.08
C SER A 57 -4.31 -3.15 -29.55
N MET A 58 -4.84 -4.10 -30.32
CA MET A 58 -5.19 -3.93 -31.75
C MET A 58 -6.71 -3.80 -31.91
N GLY A 59 -7.18 -3.05 -32.92
CA GLY A 59 -8.60 -2.89 -33.27
C GLY A 59 -9.10 -1.44 -33.23
N GLY A 60 -10.39 -1.22 -33.54
CA GLY A 60 -11.00 0.12 -33.57
C GLY A 60 -11.01 0.83 -32.21
N ALA A 61 -11.17 0.07 -31.12
CA ALA A 61 -11.04 0.53 -29.73
C ALA A 61 -9.67 0.18 -29.14
N ALA A 62 -8.62 0.23 -29.94
CA ALA A 62 -7.26 -0.05 -29.47
C ALA A 62 -6.86 0.89 -28.33
N ILE A 63 -6.27 0.33 -27.29
CA ILE A 63 -5.63 1.09 -26.22
C ILE A 63 -4.26 1.51 -26.74
N ARG A 64 -3.96 2.79 -26.59
CA ARG A 64 -2.71 3.40 -27.05
C ARG A 64 -2.09 4.18 -25.90
N VAL A 65 -0.77 4.26 -25.89
CA VAL A 65 0.00 5.10 -24.98
C VAL A 65 0.68 6.18 -25.78
N ILE A 66 0.50 7.43 -25.38
CA ILE A 66 1.16 8.58 -25.96
C ILE A 66 2.31 8.96 -25.03
N TYR A 67 3.52 9.06 -25.57
CA TYR A 67 4.72 9.42 -24.84
C TYR A 67 5.53 10.46 -25.61
N ILE A 68 6.29 11.29 -24.89
CA ILE A 68 7.17 12.30 -25.46
C ILE A 68 8.60 11.85 -25.24
N GLN A 69 9.42 11.90 -26.30
CA GLN A 69 10.82 11.55 -26.24
C GLN A 69 11.67 12.82 -26.26
N LYS A 70 12.32 13.17 -25.13
CA LYS A 70 13.26 14.30 -25.08
C LYS A 70 14.66 13.76 -24.87
N GLY A 71 15.45 13.73 -25.95
CA GLY A 71 16.76 13.11 -25.95
C GLY A 71 16.69 11.63 -25.61
N ALA A 72 17.34 11.22 -24.51
CA ALA A 72 17.37 9.84 -24.04
C ALA A 72 16.24 9.49 -23.05
N ASP A 73 15.38 10.44 -22.70
CA ASP A 73 14.38 10.27 -21.65
C ASP A 73 12.96 10.17 -22.23
N ILE A 74 12.12 9.39 -21.55
CA ILE A 74 10.74 9.09 -21.97
C ILE A 74 9.77 9.68 -20.96
N PHE A 75 8.78 10.43 -21.45
CA PHE A 75 7.75 11.04 -20.64
C PHE A 75 6.39 10.48 -21.05
N LEU A 76 5.78 9.62 -20.24
CA LEU A 76 4.47 9.04 -20.55
C LEU A 76 3.38 10.05 -20.25
N TYR A 77 2.58 10.39 -21.27
CA TYR A 77 1.63 11.49 -21.22
C TYR A 77 0.17 11.04 -21.09
N ARG A 78 -0.29 10.12 -21.94
CA ARG A 78 -1.69 9.63 -21.92
C ARG A 78 -1.77 8.13 -22.19
N ALA A 79 -2.79 7.46 -21.66
CA ALA A 79 -3.13 6.07 -21.93
C ALA A 79 -4.64 5.94 -22.18
N GLY A 80 -5.07 5.06 -23.08
CA GLY A 80 -6.50 4.86 -23.34
C GLY A 80 -6.84 4.74 -24.83
N PRO A 81 -8.13 4.80 -25.19
CA PRO A 81 -8.58 4.70 -26.56
C PRO A 81 -8.37 6.02 -27.31
N HIS A 82 -7.11 6.38 -27.57
CA HIS A 82 -6.75 7.60 -28.29
C HIS A 82 -6.69 7.35 -29.80
N SER A 83 -7.20 8.24 -30.64
CA SER A 83 -6.91 8.27 -32.08
C SER A 83 -5.56 8.96 -32.36
N VAL A 84 -4.94 8.64 -33.49
CA VAL A 84 -3.77 9.39 -34.02
C VAL A 84 -4.15 10.83 -34.37
N GLU A 85 -5.45 11.07 -34.59
CA GLU A 85 -6.04 12.36 -34.94
C GLU A 85 -6.66 13.09 -33.74
N ASP A 86 -6.67 12.49 -32.54
CA ASP A 86 -7.19 13.17 -31.36
C ASP A 86 -6.36 14.43 -31.18
N HIS A 87 -6.96 15.62 -31.20
CA HIS A 87 -6.23 16.88 -31.06
C HIS A 87 -5.93 17.17 -29.60
N LEU A 88 -5.12 16.32 -28.95
CA LEU A 88 -4.76 16.51 -27.55
C LEU A 88 -3.94 17.79 -27.40
N SER A 89 -4.21 18.52 -26.33
CA SER A 89 -3.37 19.64 -25.95
C SER A 89 -1.98 19.12 -25.53
N PRO A 90 -0.90 19.83 -25.88
CA PRO A 90 0.43 19.51 -25.36
C PRO A 90 0.46 19.65 -23.83
N PRO A 91 1.29 18.87 -23.12
CA PRO A 91 1.39 18.97 -21.67
C PRO A 91 1.84 20.38 -21.26
N LEU A 92 1.26 20.88 -20.17
CA LEU A 92 1.60 22.20 -19.64
C LEU A 92 3.09 22.26 -19.23
N LEU A 93 3.77 23.33 -19.65
CA LEU A 93 5.13 23.66 -19.20
C LEU A 93 5.13 23.81 -17.67
N GLY A 94 5.81 22.90 -16.97
CA GLY A 94 5.86 22.86 -15.50
C GLY A 94 4.95 21.82 -14.84
N ALA A 95 4.31 20.93 -15.61
CA ALA A 95 3.56 19.81 -15.05
C ALA A 95 4.44 18.93 -14.14
N THR A 96 3.83 18.42 -13.06
CA THR A 96 4.50 17.56 -12.08
C THR A 96 4.93 16.25 -12.74
N LEU A 97 6.24 16.05 -12.85
CA LEU A 97 6.83 14.84 -13.39
C LEU A 97 7.24 13.91 -12.26
N ILE A 98 6.72 12.69 -12.28
CA ILE A 98 7.09 11.66 -11.31
C ILE A 98 8.16 10.76 -11.93
N PRO A 99 9.42 10.78 -11.45
CA PRO A 99 10.46 9.92 -11.99
C PRO A 99 10.23 8.46 -11.59
N ILE A 100 10.38 7.54 -12.53
CA ILE A 100 10.58 6.13 -12.21
C ILE A 100 12.03 5.96 -11.77
N ILE A 101 12.24 5.68 -10.48
CA ILE A 101 13.54 5.23 -9.99
C ILE A 101 13.61 3.72 -10.27
N PRO A 102 14.41 3.25 -11.25
CA PRO A 102 14.57 1.82 -11.46
C PRO A 102 15.17 1.23 -10.19
N PHE A 103 14.54 0.18 -9.67
CA PHE A 103 15.01 -0.55 -8.51
C PHE A 103 16.30 -1.29 -8.89
N SER A 104 17.45 -0.58 -8.86
CA SER A 104 18.76 -1.21 -9.03
C SER A 104 19.10 -1.93 -7.74
N ALA A 105 18.93 -3.25 -7.76
CA ALA A 105 19.62 -4.11 -6.81
C ALA A 105 21.14 -3.92 -7.03
N GLY A 106 21.79 -3.19 -6.13
CA GLY A 106 23.25 -3.07 -6.09
C GLY A 106 23.83 -1.80 -6.71
N SER A 107 23.65 -0.65 -6.06
CA SER A 107 24.58 0.47 -6.20
C SER A 107 24.76 1.16 -4.85
N SER A 108 25.93 0.95 -4.26
CA SER A 108 26.38 1.66 -3.07
C SER A 108 26.40 3.15 -3.36
N VAL A 109 25.66 3.92 -2.56
CA VAL A 109 25.72 5.38 -2.58
C VAL A 109 27.04 5.79 -1.95
N THR A 110 28.03 6.11 -2.78
CA THR A 110 29.17 6.91 -2.36
C THR A 110 28.69 8.34 -2.14
N SER A 111 28.57 8.70 -0.87
CA SER A 111 28.27 10.03 -0.38
C SER A 111 29.44 10.98 -0.66
N SER A 112 29.31 11.83 -1.67
CA SER A 112 30.12 13.05 -1.79
C SER A 112 29.38 14.21 -1.13
N ALA A 113 29.93 14.66 -0.01
CA ALA A 113 29.47 15.82 0.74
C ALA A 113 29.63 17.13 -0.04
N SER A 114 28.62 18.01 0.06
CA SER A 114 28.83 19.46 -0.01
C SER A 114 27.73 20.23 0.72
N SER A 115 28.16 20.87 1.81
CA SER A 115 27.66 22.08 2.47
C SER A 115 26.46 22.05 3.43
N PRO A 116 26.53 22.86 4.51
CA PRO A 116 25.72 22.73 5.70
C PRO A 116 24.60 23.79 5.78
N ALA A 117 23.52 23.43 6.48
CA ALA A 117 22.45 24.31 6.95
C ALA A 117 21.48 24.89 5.90
N SER A 118 20.52 24.06 5.46
CA SER A 118 19.18 24.53 5.09
C SER A 118 18.11 23.57 5.58
N ARG A 119 17.49 23.92 6.71
CA ARG A 119 16.12 23.59 7.15
C ARG A 119 15.30 22.66 6.21
N ALA A 120 15.50 21.35 6.33
CA ALA A 120 14.54 20.30 6.02
C ALA A 120 15.20 18.97 6.40
N ALA A 121 15.15 18.60 7.68
CA ALA A 121 15.10 17.17 7.99
C ALA A 121 13.75 16.72 7.43
N VAL A 122 13.78 16.26 6.18
CA VAL A 122 12.63 15.78 5.43
C VAL A 122 11.97 14.71 6.30
N LEU A 123 10.68 14.85 6.54
CA LEU A 123 9.84 13.84 7.17
C LEU A 123 9.90 12.57 6.29
N ASP A 124 10.85 11.67 6.57
CA ASP A 124 11.13 10.45 5.80
C ASP A 124 10.00 9.40 5.83
N GLY A 125 8.85 9.72 6.43
CA GLY A 125 7.67 8.88 6.48
C GLY A 125 6.58 9.31 5.49
N GLN A 126 5.64 8.41 5.21
CA GLN A 126 4.60 8.62 4.20
C GLN A 126 3.22 8.79 4.83
N LEU A 127 2.51 9.87 4.49
CA LEU A 127 1.10 10.04 4.87
C LEU A 127 0.19 9.19 3.97
N LEU A 128 -0.67 8.42 4.61
CA LEU A 128 -1.66 7.51 4.02
C LEU A 128 -3.07 7.96 4.43
N GLN A 129 -4.04 7.80 3.54
CA GLN A 129 -5.42 8.25 3.75
C GLN A 129 -6.40 7.25 3.13
N ASN A 130 -7.67 7.25 3.52
CA ASN A 130 -8.68 6.38 2.88
C ASN A 130 -9.20 6.91 1.53
N TYR A 131 -9.12 8.22 1.27
CA TYR A 131 -9.79 8.88 0.14
C TYR A 131 -8.86 9.45 -0.94
N GLN A 132 -7.56 9.47 -0.69
CA GLN A 132 -6.54 10.03 -1.57
C GLN A 132 -5.61 8.90 -2.06
N PRO A 133 -4.90 9.07 -3.18
CA PRO A 133 -4.21 7.99 -3.91
C PRO A 133 -3.16 7.19 -3.12
N THR A 134 -2.78 7.60 -1.91
CA THR A 134 -1.98 6.82 -0.96
C THR A 134 -2.87 6.10 0.06
N TYR A 135 -3.48 4.99 -0.38
CA TYR A 135 -4.49 4.31 0.41
C TYR A 135 -3.94 3.49 1.58
N ILE A 136 -4.49 3.66 2.78
CA ILE A 136 -4.20 2.83 3.96
C ILE A 136 -4.44 1.34 3.64
N ARG A 137 -5.56 1.02 2.97
CA ARG A 137 -5.83 -0.36 2.50
C ARG A 137 -4.74 -0.91 1.59
N MET A 138 -4.17 -0.11 0.68
CA MET A 138 -3.15 -0.60 -0.24
C MET A 138 -1.84 -0.86 0.50
N ALA A 139 -1.47 0.00 1.45
CA ALA A 139 -0.29 -0.20 2.29
C ALA A 139 -0.38 -1.50 3.13
N LEU A 140 -1.56 -1.85 3.62
CA LEU A 140 -1.81 -3.08 4.37
C LEU A 140 -1.93 -4.32 3.47
N LEU A 141 -2.72 -4.25 2.39
CA LEU A 141 -2.98 -5.41 1.52
C LEU A 141 -1.77 -5.81 0.69
N SER A 142 -0.91 -4.86 0.33
CA SER A 142 0.35 -5.15 -0.39
C SER A 142 1.33 -5.99 0.43
N ARG A 143 1.17 -6.03 1.77
CA ARG A 143 2.03 -6.85 2.66
C ARG A 143 1.91 -8.35 2.38
N ARG A 144 0.85 -8.79 1.71
CA ARG A 144 0.67 -10.15 1.21
C ARG A 144 1.81 -10.64 0.33
N PHE A 145 2.49 -9.73 -0.39
CA PHE A 145 3.54 -10.09 -1.35
C PHE A 145 4.95 -10.05 -0.75
N ILE A 146 5.03 -9.89 0.57
CA ILE A 146 6.29 -9.76 1.30
C ILE A 146 6.24 -10.79 2.44
N LYS A 147 7.33 -11.53 2.62
CA LYS A 147 7.43 -12.50 3.71
C LYS A 147 7.74 -11.77 5.02
N HIS A 148 7.02 -12.11 6.08
CA HIS A 148 7.21 -11.52 7.41
C HIS A 148 7.60 -12.59 8.43
N ASP A 149 8.48 -12.23 9.36
CA ASP A 149 8.74 -13.04 10.55
C ASP A 149 7.62 -12.83 11.58
N ALA A 150 7.16 -11.59 11.73
CA ALA A 150 6.11 -11.21 12.66
C ALA A 150 5.29 -10.01 12.18
N ILE A 151 4.02 -10.00 12.57
CA ILE A 151 3.11 -8.86 12.41
C ILE A 151 2.40 -8.63 13.75
N THR A 152 2.49 -7.40 14.24
CA THR A 152 1.77 -6.96 15.44
C THR A 152 0.74 -5.91 15.07
N LEU A 153 -0.52 -6.23 15.32
CA LEU A 153 -1.67 -5.38 15.05
C LEU A 153 -2.22 -4.83 16.36
N ILE A 154 -2.32 -3.51 16.47
CA ILE A 154 -2.88 -2.84 17.66
C ILE A 154 -4.08 -2.02 17.21
N SER A 155 -5.26 -2.31 17.75
CA SER A 155 -6.47 -1.52 17.50
C SER A 155 -7.51 -1.73 18.60
N PRO A 156 -8.15 -0.68 19.12
CA PRO A 156 -9.18 -0.82 20.15
C PRO A 156 -10.51 -1.36 19.63
N TYR A 157 -10.78 -1.17 18.34
CA TYR A 157 -12.03 -1.57 17.70
C TYR A 157 -11.72 -2.46 16.50
N LEU A 158 -12.47 -3.55 16.40
CA LEU A 158 -12.33 -4.58 15.38
C LEU A 158 -13.70 -4.88 14.79
N SER A 159 -13.78 -5.15 13.49
CA SER A 159 -14.97 -5.76 12.88
C SER A 159 -14.66 -7.20 12.51
N GLU A 160 -15.52 -8.13 12.92
CA GLU A 160 -15.38 -9.56 12.63
C GLU A 160 -15.25 -9.84 11.12
N GLU A 161 -16.04 -9.14 10.30
CA GLU A 161 -16.00 -9.23 8.84
C GLU A 161 -14.59 -9.01 8.26
N LEU A 162 -13.81 -8.09 8.84
CA LEU A 162 -12.45 -7.78 8.37
C LEU A 162 -11.48 -8.95 8.57
N PHE A 163 -11.73 -9.81 9.55
CA PHE A 163 -10.89 -10.98 9.84
C PHE A 163 -11.40 -12.25 9.16
N SER A 164 -12.53 -12.19 8.47
CA SER A 164 -13.03 -13.29 7.65
C SER A 164 -12.05 -13.61 6.52
N ILE A 165 -11.82 -14.90 6.25
CA ILE A 165 -11.00 -15.37 5.11
C ILE A 165 -11.53 -14.89 3.75
N PHE A 166 -12.82 -14.54 3.67
CA PHE A 166 -13.45 -14.01 2.46
C PHE A 166 -13.19 -12.52 2.25
N SER A 167 -12.81 -11.80 3.32
CA SER A 167 -12.42 -10.40 3.19
C SER A 167 -11.00 -10.30 2.61
N PRO A 168 -10.68 -9.23 1.84
CA PRO A 168 -9.34 -9.03 1.31
C PRO A 168 -8.27 -9.03 2.40
N PHE A 169 -8.53 -8.38 3.55
CA PHE A 169 -7.57 -8.29 4.65
C PHE A 169 -7.41 -9.61 5.40
N GLY A 170 -8.50 -10.28 5.75
CA GLY A 170 -8.45 -11.58 6.40
C GLY A 170 -7.76 -12.63 5.54
N LYS A 171 -7.92 -12.58 4.20
CA LYS A 171 -7.14 -13.41 3.27
C LYS A 171 -5.63 -13.13 3.33
N VAL A 172 -5.21 -11.87 3.42
CA VAL A 172 -3.79 -11.53 3.61
C VAL A 172 -3.25 -12.15 4.88
N LEU A 173 -3.95 -12.01 6.00
CA LEU A 173 -3.52 -12.59 7.27
C LEU A 173 -3.46 -14.13 7.21
N HIS A 174 -4.43 -14.75 6.54
CA HIS A 174 -4.45 -16.20 6.35
C HIS A 174 -3.23 -16.68 5.56
N ASP A 175 -2.99 -16.10 4.40
CA ASP A 175 -1.87 -16.48 3.52
C ASP A 175 -0.51 -16.30 4.24
N LEU A 176 -0.31 -15.15 4.90
CA LEU A 176 0.94 -14.87 5.63
C LEU A 176 1.17 -15.84 6.79
N LYS A 177 0.10 -16.26 7.46
CA LYS A 177 0.16 -17.27 8.51
C LYS A 177 0.51 -18.64 7.96
N GLU A 178 -0.05 -19.05 6.81
CA GLU A 178 0.33 -20.31 6.15
C GLU A 178 1.83 -20.33 5.77
N GLU A 179 2.41 -19.16 5.48
CA GLU A 179 3.85 -18.98 5.26
C GLU A 179 4.69 -18.97 6.55
N GLY A 180 4.07 -19.10 7.72
CA GLY A 180 4.73 -19.16 9.02
C GLY A 180 4.89 -17.82 9.75
N THR A 181 4.27 -16.74 9.26
CA THR A 181 4.31 -15.42 9.91
C THR A 181 3.63 -15.48 11.29
N LYS A 182 4.29 -14.94 12.33
CA LYS A 182 3.70 -14.84 13.67
C LYS A 182 2.76 -13.63 13.74
N LEU A 183 1.47 -13.86 13.97
CA LEU A 183 0.48 -12.79 14.10
C LEU A 183 0.12 -12.54 15.56
N THR A 184 0.25 -11.29 16.01
CA THR A 184 -0.19 -10.83 17.34
C THR A 184 -1.22 -9.71 17.21
N LEU A 185 -2.31 -9.80 17.96
CA LEU A 185 -3.37 -8.80 18.02
C LEU A 185 -3.51 -8.26 19.45
N ILE A 186 -3.25 -6.96 19.62
CA ILE A 186 -3.42 -6.23 20.89
C ILE A 186 -4.66 -5.36 20.77
N THR A 187 -5.66 -5.60 21.61
CA THR A 187 -6.97 -4.95 21.50
C THR A 187 -7.63 -4.68 22.84
N ARG A 188 -8.78 -3.99 22.85
CA ARG A 188 -9.56 -3.82 24.08
C ARG A 188 -10.29 -5.11 24.40
N PRO A 189 -10.46 -5.46 25.69
CA PRO A 189 -11.22 -6.64 26.06
C PRO A 189 -12.70 -6.50 25.69
N PRO A 190 -13.36 -7.59 25.27
CA PRO A 190 -14.79 -7.58 25.02
C PRO A 190 -15.57 -7.31 26.32
N GLN A 191 -16.79 -6.78 26.17
CA GLN A 191 -17.69 -6.49 27.29
C GLN A 191 -18.53 -7.70 27.70
N SER A 192 -18.63 -8.71 26.84
CA SER A 192 -19.48 -9.89 27.04
C SER A 192 -18.73 -11.19 26.71
N LEU A 193 -19.23 -12.31 27.24
CA LEU A 193 -18.71 -13.65 26.90
C LEU A 193 -18.94 -14.01 25.42
N GLU A 194 -20.02 -13.52 24.82
CA GLU A 194 -20.30 -13.68 23.38
C GLU A 194 -19.21 -12.99 22.54
N GLY A 195 -18.82 -11.76 22.91
CA GLY A 195 -17.72 -11.07 22.24
C GLY A 195 -16.38 -11.80 22.36
N LEU A 196 -16.18 -12.59 23.43
CA LEU A 196 -14.98 -13.42 23.60
C LEU A 196 -14.93 -14.61 22.62
N ALA A 197 -16.07 -15.02 22.06
CA ALA A 197 -16.13 -16.13 21.10
C ALA A 197 -15.37 -15.80 19.81
N PHE A 198 -15.53 -14.57 19.29
CA PHE A 198 -14.79 -14.06 18.14
C PHE A 198 -13.27 -14.16 18.35
N PHE A 199 -12.77 -13.69 19.50
CA PHE A 199 -11.34 -13.77 19.82
C PHE A 199 -10.85 -15.21 20.00
N SER A 200 -11.67 -16.08 20.58
CA SER A 200 -11.34 -17.50 20.71
C SER A 200 -11.24 -18.20 19.35
N MET A 201 -11.99 -17.75 18.35
CA MET A 201 -11.86 -18.23 16.97
C MET A 201 -10.52 -17.78 16.37
N LEU A 202 -10.17 -16.50 16.49
CA LEU A 202 -8.88 -15.99 16.01
C LEU A 202 -7.68 -16.69 16.67
N GLU A 203 -7.76 -16.96 17.97
CA GLU A 203 -6.71 -17.70 18.70
C GLU A 203 -6.56 -19.14 18.19
N LYS A 204 -7.67 -19.84 17.94
CA LYS A 204 -7.65 -21.17 17.31
C LYS A 204 -7.07 -21.14 15.90
N ASP A 205 -7.31 -20.05 15.18
CA ASP A 205 -6.72 -19.80 13.88
C ASP A 205 -5.24 -19.37 13.97
N GLY A 206 -4.59 -19.42 15.13
CA GLY A 206 -3.16 -19.20 15.28
C GLY A 206 -2.74 -17.73 15.45
N ILE A 207 -3.68 -16.83 15.75
CA ILE A 207 -3.37 -15.43 16.09
C ILE A 207 -3.23 -15.30 17.60
N SER A 208 -2.09 -14.78 18.08
CA SER A 208 -1.92 -14.48 19.51
C SER A 208 -2.78 -13.27 19.89
N ILE A 209 -3.66 -13.42 20.89
CA ILE A 209 -4.59 -12.36 21.31
C ILE A 209 -4.21 -11.83 22.69
N LEU A 210 -4.03 -10.50 22.78
CA LEU A 210 -3.72 -9.78 24.00
C LEU A 210 -4.73 -8.65 24.23
N PHE A 211 -5.25 -8.56 25.45
CA PHE A 211 -6.22 -7.55 25.85
C PHE A 211 -5.60 -6.48 26.73
N HIS A 212 -5.66 -5.22 26.31
CA HIS A 212 -5.21 -4.09 27.09
C HIS A 212 -6.36 -3.11 27.34
N SER A 213 -6.77 -2.96 28.60
CA SER A 213 -8.00 -2.23 28.99
C SER A 213 -8.06 -0.76 28.52
N ARG A 214 -6.90 -0.12 28.39
CA ARG A 214 -6.74 1.30 28.02
C ARG A 214 -6.16 1.52 26.63
N VAL A 215 -6.07 0.49 25.79
CA VAL A 215 -5.55 0.70 24.43
C VAL A 215 -6.55 1.54 23.64
N HIS A 216 -6.04 2.62 23.01
CA HIS A 216 -6.76 3.39 22.01
C HIS A 216 -5.88 3.68 20.77
N ALA A 217 -4.59 3.33 20.84
CA ALA A 217 -3.66 3.45 19.73
C ALA A 217 -4.07 2.55 18.56
N LYS A 218 -3.75 2.99 17.35
CA LYS A 218 -3.81 2.15 16.15
C LYS A 218 -2.42 2.13 15.53
N LEU A 219 -1.79 0.97 15.63
CA LEU A 219 -0.40 0.76 15.26
C LEU A 219 -0.29 -0.61 14.58
N TYR A 220 0.35 -0.66 13.43
CA TYR A 220 0.56 -1.88 12.66
C TYR A 220 2.06 -2.04 12.39
N LEU A 221 2.65 -3.09 12.95
CA LEU A 221 4.07 -3.39 12.83
C LEU A 221 4.25 -4.61 11.93
N PHE A 222 5.14 -4.49 10.95
CA PHE A 222 5.52 -5.55 10.02
C PHE A 222 7.02 -5.74 10.08
N GLU A 223 7.45 -6.94 10.48
CA GLU A 223 8.85 -7.33 10.53
C GLU A 223 9.13 -8.29 9.38
N GLU A 224 9.75 -7.80 8.30
CA GLU A 224 10.02 -8.61 7.11
C GLU A 224 11.18 -9.59 7.36
N THR A 225 11.09 -10.79 6.80
CA THR A 225 12.16 -11.77 6.88
C THR A 225 13.33 -11.31 6.01
N ALA A 226 14.55 -11.33 6.56
CA ALA A 226 15.75 -11.12 5.75
C ALA A 226 15.89 -12.28 4.76
N ASP A 227 16.03 -11.97 3.47
CA ASP A 227 16.36 -12.96 2.45
C ASP A 227 17.76 -12.70 1.87
N ASN A 228 18.25 -13.62 1.05
CA ASN A 228 19.59 -13.51 0.46
C ASN A 228 19.72 -12.35 -0.55
N VAL A 229 18.61 -11.71 -0.94
CA VAL A 229 18.54 -10.73 -2.03
C VAL A 229 18.22 -9.32 -1.51
N ARG A 230 17.54 -9.20 -0.37
CA ARG A 230 17.03 -7.95 0.19
C ARG A 230 17.21 -7.94 1.71
N PRO A 231 17.74 -6.83 2.26
CA PRO A 231 17.75 -6.66 3.70
C PRO A 231 16.30 -6.64 4.21
N ALA A 232 16.07 -7.23 5.39
CA ALA A 232 14.80 -7.13 6.10
C ALA A 232 14.45 -5.66 6.27
N LYS A 233 13.28 -5.24 5.77
CA LYS A 233 12.73 -3.92 6.06
C LYS A 233 11.71 -4.06 7.19
N ARG A 234 11.70 -3.09 8.11
CA ARG A 234 10.72 -3.02 9.18
C ARG A 234 9.81 -1.83 8.95
N VAL A 235 8.51 -2.07 8.98
CA VAL A 235 7.50 -1.05 8.64
C VAL A 235 6.54 -0.89 9.81
N ALA A 236 6.37 0.36 10.26
CA ALA A 236 5.41 0.72 11.28
C ALA A 236 4.43 1.75 10.71
N LEU A 237 3.13 1.47 10.83
CA LEU A 237 2.05 2.38 10.44
C LEU A 237 1.30 2.82 11.70
N ILE A 238 1.28 4.13 11.97
CA ILE A 238 0.52 4.70 13.10
C ILE A 238 -0.58 5.62 12.56
N GLY A 239 -1.78 5.57 13.14
CA GLY A 239 -2.86 6.39 12.61
C GLY A 239 -4.14 6.43 13.44
N SER A 240 -5.19 6.94 12.80
CA SER A 240 -6.56 6.99 13.34
C SER A 240 -7.40 5.78 12.92
N ALA A 241 -7.04 5.12 11.80
CA ALA A 241 -7.78 4.00 11.26
C ALA A 241 -7.86 2.85 12.25
N ASN A 242 -9.07 2.40 12.60
CA ASN A 242 -9.26 1.15 13.32
C ASN A 242 -9.23 -0.03 12.36
N LEU A 243 -8.95 -1.24 12.87
CA LEU A 243 -9.11 -2.50 12.12
C LEU A 243 -10.59 -2.86 11.95
N THR A 244 -11.34 -1.99 11.28
CA THR A 244 -12.71 -2.22 10.87
C THR A 244 -12.83 -2.04 9.36
N VAL A 245 -13.87 -2.63 8.75
CA VAL A 245 -14.16 -2.45 7.31
C VAL A 245 -14.23 -0.95 6.95
N MET A 246 -14.92 -0.15 7.76
CA MET A 246 -15.03 1.30 7.57
C MET A 246 -13.72 2.05 7.83
N GLY A 247 -12.95 1.64 8.84
CA GLY A 247 -11.68 2.28 9.20
C GLY A 247 -10.58 2.06 8.16
N LEU A 248 -10.58 0.90 7.51
CA LEU A 248 -9.62 0.58 6.45
C LEU A 248 -10.18 0.79 5.03
N ALA A 249 -11.41 1.27 4.88
CA ALA A 249 -12.08 1.41 3.58
C ALA A 249 -12.05 0.14 2.70
N ILE A 250 -12.16 -1.03 3.33
CA ILE A 250 -12.23 -2.32 2.64
C ILE A 250 -13.63 -2.47 2.06
N GLY A 251 -13.74 -2.80 0.77
CA GLY A 251 -15.03 -2.93 0.09
C GLY A 251 -15.69 -1.61 -0.32
N ALA A 252 -15.04 -0.45 -0.12
CA ALA A 252 -15.59 0.85 -0.52
C ALA A 252 -15.85 0.99 -2.04
N ASP A 253 -15.32 0.08 -2.85
CA ASP A 253 -15.49 0.05 -4.31
C ASP A 253 -16.74 -0.76 -4.73
N SER A 254 -17.43 -1.42 -3.80
CA SER A 254 -18.71 -2.07 -4.09
C SER A 254 -19.84 -1.04 -4.12
N ASN A 255 -20.78 -1.19 -5.06
CA ASN A 255 -21.93 -0.29 -5.24
C ASN A 255 -22.94 -0.30 -4.06
N GLU A 256 -22.62 -0.98 -2.96
CA GLU A 256 -23.41 -1.06 -1.73
C GLU A 256 -22.83 -0.10 -0.68
N VAL A 257 -22.90 1.20 -0.92
CA VAL A 257 -22.05 2.17 -0.20
C VAL A 257 -22.60 2.55 1.19
N LYS A 258 -21.93 2.07 2.24
CA LYS A 258 -21.61 2.90 3.41
C LYS A 258 -20.32 3.65 3.09
N MET A 259 -20.32 4.98 3.21
CA MET A 259 -19.09 5.74 3.04
C MET A 259 -18.08 5.32 4.13
N PRO A 260 -16.81 5.04 3.78
CA PRO A 260 -15.80 4.70 4.77
C PRO A 260 -15.53 5.87 5.73
N ASN A 261 -14.70 5.66 6.75
CA ASN A 261 -14.29 6.76 7.62
C ASN A 261 -13.16 7.56 6.97
N GLU A 262 -13.14 8.87 7.22
CA GLU A 262 -11.99 9.73 6.95
C GLU A 262 -10.89 9.42 7.97
N GLU A 263 -9.99 8.51 7.59
CA GLU A 263 -8.88 8.08 8.43
C GLU A 263 -7.54 8.46 7.81
N LEU A 264 -6.58 8.75 8.69
CA LEU A 264 -5.20 9.07 8.37
C LEU A 264 -4.28 8.06 9.03
N ALA A 265 -3.22 7.67 8.33
CA ALA A 265 -2.12 6.92 8.90
C ALA A 265 -0.79 7.48 8.38
N TYR A 266 0.28 7.25 9.12
CA TYR A 266 1.61 7.66 8.79
C TYR A 266 2.52 6.44 8.85
N GLU A 267 3.16 6.12 7.73
CA GLU A 267 4.27 5.16 7.69
C GLU A 267 5.47 5.82 8.33
N LEU A 268 5.91 5.29 9.46
CA LEU A 268 7.04 5.82 10.20
C LEU A 268 8.34 5.55 9.44
N PRO A 269 9.30 6.50 9.49
CA PRO A 269 10.67 6.22 9.06
C PRO A 269 11.24 4.99 9.79
N GLU A 270 12.10 4.24 9.11
CA GLU A 270 12.68 3.00 9.65
C GLU A 270 13.37 3.19 11.01
N HIS A 271 14.06 4.32 11.21
CA HIS A 271 14.74 4.63 12.47
C HIS A 271 13.78 4.82 13.67
N GLN A 272 12.47 4.99 13.44
CA GLN A 272 11.46 5.10 14.48
C GLN A 272 10.74 3.77 14.77
N PHE A 273 11.05 2.72 14.01
CA PHE A 273 10.42 1.41 14.20
C PHE A 273 10.62 0.86 15.61
N GLU A 274 11.85 0.97 16.14
CA GLU A 274 12.18 0.49 17.49
C GLU A 274 11.32 1.17 18.57
N HIS A 275 11.04 2.46 18.45
CA HIS A 275 10.15 3.16 19.38
C HIS A 275 8.70 2.65 19.30
N ALA A 276 8.24 2.34 18.10
CA ALA A 276 6.92 1.76 17.89
C ALA A 276 6.84 0.33 18.45
N LEU A 277 7.91 -0.45 18.30
CA LEU A 277 8.05 -1.79 18.86
C LEU A 277 8.10 -1.75 20.39
N ASP A 278 8.89 -0.87 20.99
CA ASP A 278 8.95 -0.66 22.45
C ASP A 278 7.56 -0.36 23.03
N PHE A 279 6.80 0.49 22.35
CA PHE A 279 5.42 0.80 22.72
C PHE A 279 4.51 -0.44 22.63
N ALA A 280 4.64 -1.24 21.58
CA ALA A 280 3.90 -2.50 21.45
C ALA A 280 4.27 -3.50 22.55
N CYS A 281 5.57 -3.66 22.85
CA CYS A 281 6.06 -4.51 23.94
C CYS A 281 5.53 -4.05 25.30
N TYR A 282 5.53 -2.74 25.58
CA TYR A 282 4.92 -2.19 26.79
C TYR A 282 3.44 -2.56 26.92
N LEU A 283 2.66 -2.41 25.84
CA LEU A 283 1.25 -2.80 25.84
C LEU A 283 1.06 -4.30 26.07
N SER A 284 1.91 -5.14 25.45
CA SER A 284 1.88 -6.59 25.61
C SER A 284 2.17 -7.03 27.05
N LEU A 285 3.16 -6.41 27.71
CA LEU A 285 3.51 -6.72 29.11
C LEU A 285 2.37 -6.40 30.09
N ALA A 286 1.59 -5.35 29.79
CA ALA A 286 0.45 -4.94 30.61
C ALA A 286 -0.88 -5.59 30.20
N ALA A 287 -0.89 -6.48 29.20
CA ALA A 287 -2.09 -7.10 28.67
C ALA A 287 -2.50 -8.39 29.41
N THR A 288 -3.76 -8.79 29.22
CA THR A 288 -4.31 -10.08 29.66
C THR A 288 -4.61 -10.99 28.47
N ASP A 289 -4.61 -12.30 28.70
CA ASP A 289 -4.94 -13.33 27.70
C ASP A 289 -6.44 -13.71 27.76
N ILE A 290 -6.89 -14.52 26.81
CA ILE A 290 -8.28 -15.01 26.73
C ILE A 290 -8.73 -15.75 28.00
N PRO A 291 -7.96 -16.70 28.58
CA PRO A 291 -8.34 -17.38 29.82
C PRO A 291 -8.59 -16.43 30.99
N LYS A 292 -7.70 -15.46 31.24
CA LYS A 292 -7.86 -14.48 32.32
C LYS A 292 -9.09 -13.61 32.09
N GLU A 293 -9.31 -13.20 30.85
CA GLU A 293 -10.44 -12.34 30.52
C GLU A 293 -11.79 -13.04 30.62
N ARG A 294 -11.83 -14.34 30.29
CA ARG A 294 -12.98 -15.21 30.53
C ARG A 294 -13.37 -15.24 32.00
N VAL A 295 -12.41 -15.47 32.90
CA VAL A 295 -12.64 -15.49 34.35
C VAL A 295 -13.15 -14.12 34.83
N ARG A 296 -12.57 -13.03 34.33
CA ARG A 296 -13.01 -11.67 34.66
C ARG A 296 -14.48 -11.42 34.27
N LEU A 297 -14.88 -11.85 33.08
CA LEU A 297 -16.24 -11.67 32.57
C LEU A 297 -17.27 -12.53 33.32
N ILE A 298 -16.91 -13.76 33.70
CA ILE A 298 -17.77 -14.61 34.53
C ILE A 298 -18.02 -13.98 35.90
N ARG A 299 -16.97 -13.44 36.54
CA ARG A 299 -17.06 -12.81 37.88
C ARG A 299 -17.86 -11.50 37.93
N ARG A 300 -18.15 -10.89 36.77
CA ARG A 300 -18.94 -9.65 36.68
C ARG A 300 -20.45 -9.89 36.55
N LYS A 301 -20.85 -11.11 36.20
CA LYS A 301 -22.26 -11.53 36.19
C LYS A 301 -22.69 -11.96 37.58
#